data_AF-A0A947M0N8-F1
#
_entry.id   AF-A0A947M0N8-F1
#
_cell.length_a   1.000
_cell.length_b   1.000
_cell.length_c   1.000
_cell.angle_alpha   90.00
_cell.angle_beta   90.00
_cell.angle_gamma   90.00
#
_symmetry.space_group_name_H-M   'P 1'
#
loop_
_entity.id
_entity.type
_entity.pdbx_description
1 polymer ?
#
loop_
_entity_poly.entity_id
_entity_poly.type
_entity_poly.pdbx_seq_one_letter_code
_entity_poly.pdbx_strand_id
1 'polypeptide(L)'
;MDANTTDEILGLKWAYHVVGVDHNATATTIKQRYRALVKEWHPDKWASSPDQEAHATRRMQNINSAYDQIKDAPLRYHISTHPRAQERWKKCAQETAVERAEQERVRQGVIERARKRRLVEFWFRFLFGMVFSIIPLGFIYLKMGWVMAGDDRWFLAACIILPLICGWANARYKDNFWSGVGEIFYSYWWFR
;
A
#
# COMPACT_ATOMS: atom_id res chain seq x y z
N MET A 1 6.22 33.23 -0.70
CA MET A 1 5.55 33.62 0.56
C MET A 1 5.45 35.10 0.44
N ASP A 2 4.27 35.56 0.12
CA ASP A 2 4.06 36.93 -0.29
C ASP A 2 4.00 37.77 0.99
N ALA A 3 4.60 38.95 0.99
CA ALA A 3 4.77 39.76 2.22
C ALA A 3 3.43 39.96 2.95
N ASN A 4 2.37 40.23 2.18
CA ASN A 4 1.01 40.45 2.68
C ASN A 4 0.44 39.27 3.50
N THR A 5 0.62 38.02 3.04
CA THR A 5 0.13 36.83 3.77
C THR A 5 0.91 36.59 5.06
N THR A 6 2.20 36.94 5.05
CA THR A 6 3.06 36.77 6.23
C THR A 6 2.65 37.76 7.33
N ASP A 7 2.34 38.99 6.94
CA ASP A 7 1.87 40.04 7.85
C ASP A 7 0.51 39.69 8.47
N GLU A 8 -0.43 39.17 7.67
CA GLU A 8 -1.72 38.66 8.17
C GLU A 8 -1.52 37.55 9.22
N ILE A 9 -0.67 36.55 8.94
CA ILE A 9 -0.39 35.45 9.87
C ILE A 9 0.23 35.97 11.16
N LEU A 10 1.13 36.95 11.08
CA LEU A 10 1.75 37.56 12.25
C LEU A 10 0.73 38.33 13.10
N GLY A 11 -0.19 39.08 12.48
CA GLY A 11 -1.30 39.74 13.17
C GLY A 11 -2.21 38.75 13.90
N LEU A 12 -2.58 37.66 13.23
CA LEU A 12 -3.34 36.56 13.83
C LEU A 12 -2.59 35.92 15.00
N LYS A 13 -1.29 35.61 14.85
CA LYS A 13 -0.47 35.08 15.95
C LYS A 13 -0.43 36.00 17.15
N TRP A 14 -0.29 37.31 16.94
CA TRP A 14 -0.36 38.30 18.00
C TRP A 14 -1.72 38.24 18.73
N ALA A 15 -2.83 38.12 18.00
CA ALA A 15 -4.15 38.02 18.62
C ALA A 15 -4.32 36.77 19.50
N TYR A 16 -3.84 35.61 19.04
CA TYR A 16 -3.83 34.37 19.86
C TYR A 16 -2.97 34.52 21.12
N HIS A 17 -1.83 35.22 21.02
CA HIS A 17 -0.96 35.50 22.15
C HIS A 17 -1.61 36.46 23.16
N VAL A 18 -2.31 37.51 22.70
CA VAL A 18 -3.02 38.46 23.58
C VAL A 18 -4.15 37.80 24.35
N VAL A 19 -4.91 36.91 23.71
CA VAL A 19 -5.99 36.14 24.36
C VAL A 19 -5.44 34.98 25.21
N GLY A 20 -4.19 34.58 25.00
CA GLY A 20 -3.52 33.53 25.78
C GLY A 20 -4.01 32.12 25.46
N VAL A 21 -4.27 31.85 24.19
CA VAL A 21 -4.79 30.57 23.69
C VAL A 21 -3.83 29.93 22.69
N ASP A 22 -3.85 28.60 22.62
CA ASP A 22 -3.07 27.87 21.62
C ASP A 22 -3.57 28.15 20.20
N HIS A 23 -2.66 28.11 19.22
CA HIS A 23 -2.96 28.36 17.80
C HIS A 23 -3.98 27.35 17.21
N ASN A 24 -4.11 26.16 17.80
CA ASN A 24 -5.10 25.15 17.44
C ASN A 24 -6.39 25.21 18.28
N ALA A 25 -6.55 26.20 19.16
CA ALA A 25 -7.74 26.34 19.99
C ALA A 25 -9.01 26.52 19.15
N THR A 26 -10.11 25.92 19.59
CA THR A 26 -11.42 26.07 18.95
C THR A 26 -12.06 27.41 19.30
N ALA A 27 -12.97 27.89 18.46
CA ALA A 27 -13.74 29.13 18.71
C ALA A 27 -14.44 29.14 20.08
N THR A 28 -14.88 27.96 20.57
CA THR A 28 -15.47 27.80 21.90
C THR A 28 -14.48 28.12 23.02
N THR A 29 -13.25 27.60 22.95
CA THR A 29 -12.17 27.87 23.92
C THR A 29 -11.75 29.34 23.88
N ILE A 30 -11.64 29.93 22.68
CA ILE A 30 -11.34 31.36 22.51
C ILE A 30 -12.40 32.22 23.20
N LYS A 31 -13.68 31.93 22.98
CA LYS A 31 -14.80 32.65 23.60
C LYS A 31 -14.82 32.52 25.12
N GLN A 32 -14.49 31.35 25.66
CA GLN A 32 -14.39 31.13 27.10
C GLN A 32 -13.26 31.96 27.72
N ARG A 33 -12.07 31.96 27.09
CA ARG A 33 -10.92 32.74 27.55
C ARG A 33 -11.15 34.24 27.48
N TYR A 34 -11.76 34.71 26.39
CA TYR A 34 -12.19 36.10 26.25
C TYR A 34 -13.09 36.54 27.41
N ARG A 35 -14.12 35.75 27.75
CA ARG A 35 -15.00 36.06 28.90
C ARG A 35 -14.26 36.15 30.23
N ALA A 36 -13.28 35.27 30.44
CA ALA A 36 -12.44 35.30 31.65
C ALA A 36 -11.58 36.58 31.69
N LEU A 37 -10.94 36.96 30.58
CA LEU A 37 -10.13 38.17 30.46
C LEU A 37 -10.96 39.44 30.62
N VAL A 38 -12.16 39.50 30.03
CA VAL A 38 -13.08 40.63 30.20
C VAL A 38 -13.46 40.77 31.66
N LYS A 39 -13.78 39.66 32.33
CA LYS A 39 -14.06 39.68 33.76
C LYS A 39 -12.86 40.15 34.56
N GLU A 40 -11.63 39.84 34.17
CA GLU A 40 -10.41 40.24 34.86
C GLU A 40 -10.08 41.74 34.69
N TRP A 41 -10.12 42.22 33.45
CA TRP A 41 -9.65 43.55 33.03
C TRP A 41 -10.77 44.59 32.84
N HIS A 42 -11.97 44.34 33.37
CA HIS A 42 -13.07 45.31 33.29
C HIS A 42 -12.71 46.62 34.02
N PRO A 43 -12.85 47.80 33.38
CA PRO A 43 -12.42 49.09 33.97
C PRO A 43 -13.17 49.42 35.27
N ASP A 44 -14.43 48.99 35.40
CA ASP A 44 -15.25 49.17 36.61
C ASP A 44 -14.61 48.60 37.89
N LYS A 45 -13.78 47.54 37.78
CA LYS A 45 -13.11 46.98 38.96
C LYS A 45 -11.94 47.83 39.47
N TRP A 46 -11.46 48.76 38.65
CA TRP A 46 -10.28 49.57 38.94
C TRP A 46 -10.61 51.06 39.03
N ALA A 47 -11.91 51.41 39.07
CA ALA A 47 -12.42 52.78 39.12
C ALA A 47 -11.91 53.60 40.33
N SER A 48 -11.42 52.96 41.39
CA SER A 48 -10.84 53.63 42.55
C SER A 48 -9.41 54.14 42.32
N SER A 49 -8.74 53.74 41.24
CA SER A 49 -7.32 54.03 40.95
C SER A 49 -7.13 54.45 39.49
N PRO A 50 -6.99 55.76 39.19
CA PRO A 50 -6.97 56.28 37.81
C PRO A 50 -5.90 55.65 36.92
N ASP A 51 -4.70 55.39 37.46
CA ASP A 51 -3.60 54.77 36.72
C ASP A 51 -3.90 53.31 36.33
N GLN A 52 -4.57 52.58 37.22
CA GLN A 52 -4.93 51.18 37.00
C GLN A 52 -6.12 51.05 36.04
N GLU A 53 -7.07 51.97 36.12
CA GLU A 53 -8.19 52.10 35.18
C GLU A 53 -7.69 52.34 33.75
N ALA A 54 -6.74 53.25 33.57
CA ALA A 54 -6.13 53.53 32.26
C ALA A 54 -5.43 52.29 31.69
N HIS A 55 -4.67 51.57 32.52
CA HIS A 55 -4.00 50.34 32.11
C HIS A 55 -4.98 49.22 31.76
N ALA A 56 -6.04 49.03 32.56
CA ALA A 56 -7.09 48.05 32.31
C ALA A 56 -7.85 48.35 31.01
N THR A 57 -8.17 49.62 30.76
CA THR A 57 -8.81 50.08 29.52
C THR A 57 -7.96 49.76 28.30
N ARG A 58 -6.65 50.07 28.34
CA ARG A 58 -5.73 49.76 27.24
C ARG A 58 -5.60 48.26 27.00
N ARG A 59 -5.54 47.46 28.07
CA ARG A 59 -5.52 46.00 27.97
C ARG A 59 -6.82 45.46 27.37
N MET A 60 -7.97 45.94 27.82
CA MET A 60 -9.28 45.56 27.31
C MET A 60 -9.42 45.87 25.82
N GLN A 61 -8.96 47.05 25.37
CA GLN A 61 -8.95 47.41 23.95
C GLN A 61 -8.13 46.41 23.11
N ASN A 62 -6.94 46.04 23.58
CA ASN A 62 -6.12 45.03 22.90
C ASN A 62 -6.80 43.65 22.87
N ILE A 63 -7.45 43.25 23.97
CA ILE A 63 -8.18 41.97 24.06
C ILE A 63 -9.37 41.95 23.09
N ASN A 64 -10.14 43.05 23.00
CA ASN A 64 -11.27 43.16 22.09
C ASN A 64 -10.81 43.12 20.62
N SER A 65 -9.79 43.91 20.28
CA SER A 65 -9.19 43.92 18.93
C SER A 65 -8.64 42.54 18.54
N ALA A 66 -7.98 41.86 19.47
CA ALA A 66 -7.52 40.49 19.25
C ALA A 66 -8.68 39.52 19.06
N TYR A 67 -9.70 39.56 19.93
CA TYR A 67 -10.87 38.68 19.84
C TYR A 67 -11.63 38.84 18.53
N ASP A 68 -11.83 40.06 18.05
CA ASP A 68 -12.52 40.32 16.79
C ASP A 68 -11.81 39.68 15.59
N GLN A 69 -10.48 39.64 15.62
CA GLN A 69 -9.66 38.97 14.62
C GLN A 69 -9.73 37.44 14.71
N ILE A 70 -9.94 36.85 15.90
CA ILE A 70 -9.81 35.39 16.09
C ILE A 70 -11.10 34.66 16.46
N LYS A 71 -12.24 35.36 16.54
CA LYS A 71 -13.53 34.82 17.01
C LYS A 71 -13.97 33.51 16.32
N ASP A 72 -13.69 33.37 15.03
CA ASP A 72 -14.05 32.22 14.20
C ASP A 72 -12.87 31.25 13.96
N ALA A 73 -11.81 31.35 14.76
CA ALA A 73 -10.54 30.62 14.60
C ALA A 73 -9.88 30.72 13.19
N PRO A 74 -9.76 31.92 12.60
CA PRO A 74 -9.29 32.12 11.22
C PRO A 74 -7.84 31.69 10.97
N LEU A 75 -6.98 31.63 12.00
CA LEU A 75 -5.58 31.20 11.81
C LEU A 75 -5.50 29.75 11.29
N ARG A 76 -6.32 28.85 11.83
CA ARG A 76 -6.39 27.45 11.35
C ARG A 76 -6.86 27.39 9.90
N TYR A 77 -7.83 28.23 9.55
CA TYR A 77 -8.33 28.33 8.18
C TYR A 77 -7.25 28.83 7.22
N HIS A 78 -6.59 29.96 7.53
CA HIS A 78 -5.52 30.55 6.69
C HIS A 78 -4.32 29.60 6.49
N ILE A 79 -3.91 28.86 7.53
CA ILE A 79 -2.83 27.87 7.40
C ILE A 79 -3.24 26.73 6.46
N SER A 80 -4.50 26.27 6.54
CA SER A 80 -5.01 25.20 5.69
C SER A 80 -5.29 25.63 4.24
N THR A 81 -5.66 26.89 3.99
CA THR A 81 -5.91 27.43 2.65
C THR A 81 -4.64 27.93 1.95
N HIS A 82 -3.50 27.99 2.65
CA HIS A 82 -2.25 28.47 2.05
C HIS A 82 -1.80 27.60 0.86
N PRO A 83 -1.42 28.18 -0.30
CA PRO A 83 -1.07 27.42 -1.50
C PRO A 83 0.03 26.37 -1.28
N ARG A 84 1.04 26.69 -0.44
CA ARG A 84 2.10 25.74 -0.06
C ARG A 84 1.58 24.52 0.71
N ALA A 85 0.58 24.69 1.57
CA ALA A 85 -0.03 23.57 2.29
C ALA A 85 -0.80 22.66 1.33
N GLN A 86 -1.53 23.26 0.38
CA GLN A 86 -2.22 22.53 -0.68
C GLN A 86 -1.26 21.81 -1.64
N GLU A 87 -0.17 22.45 -2.06
CA GLU A 87 0.88 21.84 -2.88
C GLU A 87 1.51 20.63 -2.19
N ARG A 88 1.78 20.75 -0.89
CA ARG A 88 2.36 19.66 -0.10
C ARG A 88 1.40 18.47 0.02
N TRP A 89 0.11 18.71 0.20
CA TRP A 89 -0.91 17.66 0.16
C TRP A 89 -0.95 16.98 -1.22
N LYS A 90 -0.97 17.76 -2.31
CA LYS A 90 -0.94 17.23 -3.67
C LYS A 90 0.28 16.37 -3.93
N LYS A 91 1.48 16.82 -3.49
CA LYS A 91 2.72 16.03 -3.58
C LYS A 91 2.63 14.73 -2.80
N CYS A 92 2.21 14.78 -1.54
CA CYS A 92 2.04 13.57 -0.71
C CYS A 92 1.06 12.58 -1.35
N ALA A 93 -0.07 13.06 -1.86
CA ALA A 93 -1.05 12.23 -2.57
C ALA A 93 -0.47 11.61 -3.84
N GLN A 94 0.33 12.37 -4.59
CA GLN A 94 0.99 11.90 -5.81
C GLN A 94 2.09 10.88 -5.51
N GLU A 95 2.94 11.12 -4.51
CA GLU A 95 3.97 10.18 -4.03
C GLU A 95 3.34 8.86 -3.60
N THR A 96 2.27 8.92 -2.80
CA THR A 96 1.54 7.71 -2.38
C THR A 96 0.95 6.95 -3.58
N ALA A 97 0.47 7.65 -4.60
CA ALA A 97 -0.05 7.02 -5.82
C ALA A 97 1.06 6.36 -6.64
N VAL A 98 2.22 6.99 -6.74
CA VAL A 98 3.41 6.44 -7.41
C VAL A 98 3.93 5.20 -6.68
N GLU A 99 4.04 5.24 -5.35
CA GLU A 99 4.45 4.10 -4.53
C GLU A 99 3.51 2.90 -4.70
N ARG A 100 2.19 3.13 -4.72
CA ARG A 100 1.20 2.07 -4.99
C ARG A 100 1.38 1.46 -6.39
N ALA A 101 1.56 2.31 -7.40
CA ALA A 101 1.79 1.84 -8.77
C ALA A 101 3.11 1.04 -8.89
N GLU A 102 4.16 1.46 -8.18
CA GLU A 102 5.43 0.75 -8.14
C GLU A 102 5.30 -0.61 -7.43
N GLN A 103 4.62 -0.65 -6.28
CA GLN A 103 4.32 -1.91 -5.59
C GLN A 103 3.53 -2.88 -6.47
N GLU A 104 2.55 -2.39 -7.23
CA GLU A 104 1.79 -3.21 -8.18
C GLU A 104 2.68 -3.73 -9.31
N ARG A 105 3.54 -2.89 -9.89
CA ARG A 105 4.52 -3.31 -10.91
C ARG A 105 5.46 -4.39 -10.39
N VAL A 106 6.00 -4.21 -9.18
CA VAL A 106 6.87 -5.21 -8.54
C VAL A 106 6.12 -6.51 -8.31
N ARG A 107 4.90 -6.45 -7.78
CA ARG A 107 4.03 -7.63 -7.56
C ARG A 107 3.75 -8.37 -8.87
N GLN A 108 3.41 -7.65 -9.93
CA GLN A 108 3.20 -8.22 -11.26
C GLN A 108 4.48 -8.89 -11.78
N GLY A 109 5.64 -8.24 -11.64
CA GLY A 109 6.93 -8.80 -12.04
C GLY A 109 7.32 -10.07 -11.27
N VAL A 110 6.94 -10.20 -10.00
CA VAL A 110 7.13 -11.45 -9.23
C VAL A 110 6.22 -12.56 -9.74
N ILE A 111 4.93 -12.26 -9.98
CA ILE A 111 3.95 -13.22 -10.50
C ILE A 111 4.36 -13.72 -11.89
N GLU A 112 4.82 -12.83 -12.76
CA GLU A 112 5.25 -13.19 -14.11
C GLU A 112 6.48 -14.10 -14.08
N ARG A 113 7.48 -13.78 -13.25
CA ARG A 113 8.66 -14.64 -13.04
C ARG A 113 8.26 -16.02 -12.49
N ALA A 114 7.32 -16.08 -11.55
CA ALA A 114 6.80 -17.34 -11.02
C ALA A 114 6.03 -18.15 -12.06
N ARG A 115 5.25 -17.50 -12.93
CA ARG A 115 4.54 -18.15 -14.04
C ARG A 115 5.51 -18.75 -15.06
N LYS A 116 6.53 -17.99 -15.46
CA LYS A 116 7.57 -18.45 -16.40
C LYS A 116 8.33 -19.65 -15.84
N ARG A 117 8.74 -19.64 -14.56
CA ARG A 117 9.36 -20.82 -13.92
C ARG A 117 8.47 -22.05 -13.97
N ARG A 118 7.19 -21.92 -13.60
CA ARG A 118 6.23 -23.04 -13.65
C ARG A 118 6.02 -23.59 -15.06
N LEU A 119 5.99 -22.73 -16.08
CA LEU A 119 5.88 -23.16 -17.48
C LEU A 119 7.12 -23.90 -17.95
N VAL A 120 8.32 -23.39 -17.61
CA VAL A 120 9.58 -24.05 -17.97
C VAL A 120 9.71 -25.40 -17.29
N GLU A 121 9.43 -25.50 -15.99
CA GLU A 121 9.42 -26.77 -15.25
C GLU A 121 8.40 -27.76 -15.82
N PHE A 122 7.21 -27.28 -16.20
CA PHE A 122 6.19 -28.12 -16.84
C PHE A 122 6.69 -28.72 -18.16
N TRP A 123 7.22 -27.89 -19.07
CA TRP A 123 7.73 -28.35 -20.36
C TRP A 123 8.95 -29.24 -20.23
N PHE A 124 9.84 -28.94 -19.28
CA PHE A 124 11.00 -29.77 -18.98
C PHE A 124 10.57 -31.16 -18.51
N ARG A 125 9.66 -31.24 -17.54
CA ARG A 125 9.11 -32.53 -17.04
C ARG A 125 8.35 -33.28 -18.13
N PHE A 126 7.61 -32.59 -18.98
CA PHE A 126 6.86 -33.19 -20.09
C PHE A 126 7.80 -33.80 -21.15
N LEU A 127 8.81 -33.05 -21.59
CA LEU A 127 9.78 -33.52 -22.59
C LEU A 127 10.64 -34.67 -22.06
N PHE A 128 11.14 -34.57 -20.82
CA PHE A 128 11.87 -35.66 -20.19
C PHE A 128 11.01 -36.93 -20.06
N GLY A 129 9.73 -36.80 -19.67
CA GLY A 129 8.81 -37.92 -19.59
C GLY A 129 8.57 -38.63 -20.92
N MET A 130 8.41 -37.88 -22.02
CA MET A 130 8.29 -38.47 -23.38
C MET A 130 9.55 -39.23 -23.78
N VAL A 131 10.72 -38.63 -23.58
CA VAL A 131 12.02 -39.23 -23.95
C VAL A 131 12.26 -40.53 -23.16
N PHE A 132 12.01 -40.51 -21.86
CA PHE A 132 12.13 -41.70 -21.00
C PHE A 132 11.10 -42.79 -21.30
N SER A 133 9.95 -42.46 -21.87
CA SER A 133 8.95 -43.46 -22.28
C SER A 133 9.26 -44.07 -23.64
N ILE A 134 9.65 -43.24 -24.61
CA ILE A 134 9.84 -43.65 -26.01
C ILE A 134 11.13 -44.45 -26.20
N ILE A 135 12.23 -44.08 -25.53
CA ILE A 135 13.53 -44.77 -25.67
C ILE A 135 13.47 -46.26 -25.27
N PRO A 136 12.99 -46.64 -24.07
CA PRO A 136 12.93 -48.05 -23.68
C PRO A 136 11.89 -48.83 -24.49
N LEU A 137 10.76 -48.21 -24.86
CA LEU A 137 9.79 -48.85 -25.76
C LEU A 137 10.40 -49.14 -27.14
N GLY A 138 11.16 -48.19 -27.70
CA GLY A 138 11.90 -48.39 -28.94
C GLY A 138 12.99 -49.44 -28.82
N PHE A 139 13.72 -49.49 -27.70
CA PHE A 139 14.73 -50.51 -27.43
C PHE A 139 14.13 -51.91 -27.28
N ILE A 140 13.01 -52.04 -26.55
CA ILE A 140 12.25 -53.28 -26.40
C ILE A 140 11.73 -53.73 -27.76
N TYR A 141 11.18 -52.81 -28.57
CA TYR A 141 10.71 -53.10 -29.93
C TYR A 141 11.84 -53.61 -30.84
N LEU A 142 13.02 -52.97 -30.77
CA LEU A 142 14.20 -53.39 -31.53
C LEU A 142 14.73 -54.76 -31.08
N LYS A 143 14.67 -55.05 -29.76
CA LYS A 143 15.14 -56.33 -29.18
C LYS A 143 14.15 -57.48 -29.35
N MET A 144 12.85 -57.22 -29.31
CA MET A 144 11.78 -58.21 -29.46
C MET A 144 11.31 -58.38 -30.92
N GLY A 145 12.13 -57.98 -31.90
CA GLY A 145 11.77 -57.78 -33.31
C GLY A 145 11.15 -58.95 -34.09
N TRP A 146 10.63 -60.01 -33.46
CA TRP A 146 10.14 -61.21 -34.14
C TRP A 146 8.94 -61.95 -33.49
N VAL A 147 8.32 -61.48 -32.39
CA VAL A 147 7.36 -62.36 -31.64
C VAL A 147 5.86 -62.04 -31.79
N MET A 148 5.42 -60.86 -32.24
CA MET A 148 3.99 -60.57 -32.41
C MET A 148 3.74 -59.68 -33.64
N ALA A 149 3.64 -60.29 -34.82
CA ALA A 149 3.08 -59.63 -36.00
C ALA A 149 1.55 -59.61 -35.89
N GLY A 150 1.02 -58.74 -35.02
CA GLY A 150 -0.41 -58.53 -34.81
C GLY A 150 -0.72 -57.08 -34.48
N ASP A 151 -1.43 -56.40 -35.38
CA ASP A 151 -1.97 -55.03 -35.31
C ASP A 151 -1.12 -53.96 -34.59
N ASP A 152 -0.16 -53.38 -35.33
CA ASP A 152 0.71 -52.25 -34.94
C ASP A 152 -0.03 -50.99 -34.44
N ARG A 153 -1.35 -50.91 -34.70
CA ARG A 153 -2.22 -49.80 -34.29
C ARG A 153 -2.29 -49.66 -32.77
N TRP A 154 -2.27 -50.76 -32.03
CA TRP A 154 -2.33 -50.72 -30.57
C TRP A 154 -1.02 -50.23 -29.94
N PHE A 155 0.12 -50.56 -30.56
CA PHE A 155 1.43 -50.05 -30.14
C PHE A 155 1.54 -48.54 -30.39
N LEU A 156 1.17 -48.08 -31.59
CA LEU A 156 1.15 -46.66 -31.92
C LEU A 156 0.14 -45.88 -31.05
N ALA A 157 -1.04 -46.45 -30.78
CA ALA A 157 -2.01 -45.86 -29.87
C ALA A 157 -1.46 -45.75 -28.44
N ALA A 158 -0.77 -46.77 -27.92
CA ALA A 158 -0.12 -46.73 -26.61
C ALA A 158 0.96 -45.64 -26.54
N CYS A 159 1.78 -45.49 -27.58
CA CYS A 159 2.80 -44.44 -27.65
C CYS A 159 2.23 -43.01 -27.64
N ILE A 160 0.97 -42.80 -28.02
CA ILE A 160 0.32 -41.48 -28.03
C ILE A 160 -0.53 -41.27 -26.77
N ILE A 161 -1.29 -42.29 -26.35
CA ILE A 161 -2.25 -42.20 -25.25
C ILE A 161 -1.53 -42.13 -23.89
N LEU A 162 -0.47 -42.90 -23.71
CA LEU A 162 0.22 -42.99 -22.42
C LEU A 162 0.93 -41.67 -22.04
N PRO A 163 1.61 -40.96 -22.95
CA PRO A 163 2.14 -39.62 -22.68
C PRO A 163 1.05 -38.57 -22.45
N LEU A 164 -0.11 -38.69 -23.10
CA LEU A 164 -1.24 -37.77 -22.88
C LEU A 164 -1.87 -37.98 -21.50
N ILE A 165 -2.04 -39.23 -21.06
CA ILE A 165 -2.53 -39.56 -19.71
C ILE A 165 -1.52 -39.13 -18.64
N CYS A 166 -0.22 -39.40 -18.84
CA CYS A 166 0.83 -38.93 -17.93
C CYS A 166 0.92 -37.40 -17.89
N GLY A 167 0.76 -36.72 -19.03
CA GLY A 167 0.69 -35.26 -19.11
C GLY A 167 -0.52 -34.68 -18.36
N TRP A 168 -1.70 -35.30 -18.52
CA TRP A 168 -2.92 -34.94 -17.80
C TRP A 168 -2.80 -35.17 -16.29
N ALA A 169 -2.25 -36.32 -15.88
CA ALA A 169 -2.01 -36.65 -14.48
C ALA A 169 -0.98 -35.73 -13.84
N ASN A 170 0.11 -35.38 -14.53
CA ASN A 170 1.10 -34.40 -14.07
C ASN A 170 0.48 -33.00 -13.89
N ALA A 171 -0.42 -32.58 -14.79
CA ALA A 171 -1.13 -31.30 -14.66
C ALA A 171 -2.10 -31.28 -13.46
N ARG A 172 -2.70 -32.43 -13.11
CA ARG A 172 -3.65 -32.58 -11.99
C ARG A 172 -2.96 -32.74 -10.63
N TYR A 173 -1.91 -33.57 -10.56
CA TYR A 173 -1.31 -34.05 -9.31
C TYR A 173 0.09 -33.47 -9.00
N LYS A 174 0.65 -32.64 -9.90
CA LYS A 174 1.93 -31.93 -9.72
C LYS A 174 3.05 -32.84 -9.20
N ASP A 175 3.63 -32.53 -8.04
CA ASP A 175 4.90 -33.10 -7.58
C ASP A 175 4.74 -34.54 -7.06
N ASN A 176 3.56 -34.87 -6.54
CA ASN A 176 3.25 -36.18 -5.97
C ASN A 176 3.09 -37.27 -7.04
N PHE A 177 2.91 -36.88 -8.31
CA PHE A 177 2.78 -37.84 -9.41
C PHE A 177 4.12 -38.53 -9.70
N TRP A 178 5.20 -37.76 -9.82
CA TRP A 178 6.50 -38.29 -10.21
C TRP A 178 7.18 -39.06 -9.08
N SER A 179 6.92 -38.71 -7.81
CA SER A 179 7.38 -39.50 -6.67
C SER A 179 6.76 -40.90 -6.67
N GLY A 180 5.45 -41.01 -6.94
CA GLY A 180 4.75 -42.30 -7.02
C GLY A 180 5.22 -43.16 -8.20
N VAL A 181 5.45 -42.55 -9.36
CA VAL A 181 6.00 -43.27 -10.53
C VAL A 181 7.43 -43.77 -10.25
N GLY A 182 8.24 -42.96 -9.57
CA GLY A 182 9.59 -43.33 -9.16
C GLY A 182 9.64 -44.54 -8.23
N GLU A 183 8.76 -44.61 -7.22
CA GLU A 183 8.67 -45.76 -6.31
C GLU A 183 8.29 -47.06 -7.02
N ILE A 184 7.33 -47.01 -7.94
CA ILE A 184 6.89 -48.19 -8.71
C ILE A 184 8.06 -48.71 -9.58
N PHE A 185 8.79 -47.80 -10.21
CA PHE A 185 9.96 -48.17 -11.04
C PHE A 185 11.10 -48.75 -10.19
N TYR A 186 11.39 -48.14 -9.04
CA TYR A 186 12.41 -48.64 -8.12
C TYR A 186 12.08 -50.03 -7.59
N SER A 187 10.81 -50.30 -7.23
CA SER A 187 10.39 -51.63 -6.78
C SER A 187 10.46 -52.70 -7.86
N TYR A 188 10.22 -52.36 -9.13
CA TYR A 188 10.20 -53.34 -10.22
C TYR A 188 11.57 -53.65 -10.83
N TRP A 189 12.49 -52.68 -10.87
CA TRP A 189 13.75 -52.82 -11.61
C TRP A 189 14.99 -53.02 -10.72
N TRP A 190 14.94 -52.65 -9.44
CA TRP A 190 16.13 -52.70 -8.56
C TRP A 190 16.20 -53.97 -7.69
N PHE A 191 15.11 -54.72 -7.53
CA PHE A 191 15.05 -55.91 -6.67
C PHE A 191 14.93 -57.24 -7.43
N ARG A 192 15.51 -57.32 -8.62
CA ARG A 192 15.73 -58.57 -9.36
C ARG A 192 17.07 -58.54 -10.06
#